data_AF-A0A1Q2HTU7-F1
#
_entry.id   AF-A0A1Q2HTU7-F1
#
_cell.length_a   1.000
_cell.length_b   1.000
_cell.length_c   1.000
_cell.angle_alpha   90.00
_cell.angle_beta   90.00
_cell.angle_gamma   90.00
#
_symmetry.space_group_name_H-M   'P 1'
#
loop_
_entity.id
_entity.type
_entity.pdbx_description
1 polymer ?
#
loop_
_entity_poly.entity_id
_entity_poly.type
_entity_poly.pdbx_seq_one_letter_code
_entity_poly.pdbx_strand_id
1 'polypeptide(L)'
;MVSLPPINPNSASHVEPKAVDEASTSKKGSKPEAVRFMLGCWAAMILGELLHQILQIVGIVIDPAPLREASREAARGQEGALSDSVMNAAMWSSVAIMALIQLAILAMFTAALLALNKQKRWAPNARRLLQIFGIFFGIRALALFMTHPTSTAIPMAFYGFDGVVQILVAVAGGLGVFYASQRESIQWAEAGVPPEQRDKRGPGPLGGK
;
A
#
# COMPACT_ATOMS: atom_id res chain seq x y z
N MET A 1 31.25 62.18 -13.47
CA MET A 1 32.04 60.93 -13.40
C MET A 1 31.61 60.21 -12.13
N VAL A 2 30.78 59.17 -12.25
CA VAL A 2 30.23 58.45 -11.10
C VAL A 2 31.14 57.26 -10.82
N SER A 3 31.84 57.29 -9.68
CA SER A 3 32.70 56.20 -9.23
C SER A 3 31.82 55.06 -8.72
N LEU A 4 31.88 53.89 -9.36
CA LEU A 4 31.22 52.69 -8.85
C LEU A 4 31.98 52.19 -7.61
N PRO A 5 31.27 51.78 -6.55
CA PRO A 5 31.90 51.22 -5.34
C PRO A 5 32.55 49.86 -5.64
N PRO A 6 33.62 49.50 -4.90
CA PRO A 6 34.35 48.26 -5.11
C PRO A 6 33.48 47.03 -4.80
N ILE A 7 33.50 46.06 -5.70
CA ILE A 7 32.90 44.73 -5.49
C ILE A 7 33.61 44.06 -4.33
N ASN A 8 32.86 43.80 -3.25
CA ASN A 8 33.30 42.98 -2.13
C ASN A 8 32.96 41.52 -2.44
N PRO A 9 33.96 40.64 -2.67
CA PRO A 9 33.74 39.24 -3.00
C PRO A 9 33.15 38.40 -1.85
N ASN A 10 33.00 38.95 -0.65
CA ASN A 10 32.42 38.28 0.51
C ASN A 10 30.96 38.68 0.82
N SER A 11 30.21 39.20 -0.16
CA SER A 11 28.78 39.48 0.04
C SER A 11 27.98 38.16 0.02
N ALA A 12 27.25 37.89 1.10
CA ALA A 12 26.52 36.64 1.39
C ALA A 12 25.28 36.38 0.50
N SER A 13 25.35 36.70 -0.79
CA SER A 13 24.29 36.49 -1.78
C SER A 13 24.70 35.56 -2.93
N HIS A 14 25.93 35.03 -2.92
CA HIS A 14 26.32 33.96 -3.84
C HIS A 14 26.43 32.65 -3.08
N VAL A 15 25.30 31.96 -2.99
CA VAL A 15 25.29 30.52 -2.78
C VAL A 15 25.81 29.91 -4.07
N GLU A 16 27.03 29.38 -4.05
CA GLU A 16 27.60 28.63 -5.17
C GLU A 16 26.63 27.49 -5.56
N PRO A 17 26.53 27.13 -6.86
CA PRO A 17 25.69 26.01 -7.32
C PRO A 17 25.98 24.72 -6.56
N LYS A 18 27.21 24.60 -6.06
CA LYS A 18 27.70 23.47 -5.27
C LYS A 18 26.96 23.27 -3.95
N ALA A 19 26.42 24.32 -3.32
CA ALA A 19 25.63 24.17 -2.09
C ALA A 19 24.23 23.58 -2.35
N VAL A 20 23.71 23.72 -3.58
CA VAL A 20 22.48 23.05 -4.02
C VAL A 20 22.77 21.57 -4.36
N ASP A 21 23.97 21.28 -4.88
CA ASP A 21 24.47 19.91 -5.07
C ASP A 21 24.82 19.22 -3.73
N GLU A 22 25.27 19.97 -2.72
CA GLU A 22 25.58 19.43 -1.39
C GLU A 22 24.34 19.22 -0.52
N ALA A 23 23.28 20.01 -0.72
CA ALA A 23 21.97 19.77 -0.09
C ALA A 23 21.20 18.62 -0.77
N SER A 24 21.42 18.38 -2.07
CA SER A 24 20.84 17.26 -2.82
C SER A 24 21.68 15.97 -2.78
N THR A 25 22.94 16.03 -2.33
CA THR A 25 23.69 14.85 -1.91
C THR A 25 23.35 14.46 -0.48
N SER A 26 22.07 14.08 -0.28
CA SER A 26 21.67 13.21 0.82
C SER A 26 22.68 12.05 0.90
N LYS A 27 23.52 12.09 1.94
CA LYS A 27 24.41 11.05 2.46
C LYS A 27 24.49 9.80 1.57
N LYS A 28 25.60 9.65 0.85
CA LYS A 28 26.02 8.42 0.16
C LYS A 28 25.88 7.23 1.14
N GLY A 29 24.78 6.49 1.05
CA GLY A 29 24.43 5.36 1.92
C GLY A 29 23.10 5.45 2.69
N SER A 30 22.45 6.63 2.76
CA SER A 30 21.15 6.78 3.41
C SER A 30 20.01 6.70 2.38
N LYS A 31 18.95 5.95 2.69
CA LYS A 31 17.77 5.81 1.81
C LYS A 31 17.20 7.19 1.48
N PRO A 32 16.93 7.50 0.19
CA PRO A 32 16.30 8.76 -0.20
C PRO A 32 15.02 9.02 0.59
N GLU A 33 14.72 10.28 0.85
CA GLU A 33 13.58 10.67 1.67
C GLU A 33 12.26 10.17 1.07
N ALA A 34 12.09 10.30 -0.24
CA ALA A 34 10.94 9.75 -0.97
C ALA A 34 10.76 8.24 -0.75
N VAL A 35 11.88 7.50 -0.71
CA VAL A 35 11.86 6.05 -0.48
C VAL A 35 11.45 5.73 0.95
N ARG A 36 11.92 6.50 1.93
CA ARG A 36 11.54 6.32 3.34
C ARG A 36 10.05 6.55 3.54
N PHE A 37 9.50 7.61 2.96
CA PHE A 37 8.06 7.89 3.04
C PHE A 37 7.23 6.88 2.26
N MET A 38 7.63 6.48 1.06
CA MET A 38 6.98 5.40 0.30
C MET A 38 6.90 4.11 1.13
N LEU A 39 8.04 3.67 1.69
CA LEU A 39 8.10 2.44 2.49
C LEU A 39 7.26 2.56 3.78
N GLY A 40 7.30 3.72 4.44
CA GLY A 40 6.51 3.98 5.64
C GLY A 40 5.01 3.98 5.36
N CYS A 41 4.58 4.64 4.29
CA CYS A 41 3.18 4.68 3.87
C CYS A 41 2.66 3.27 3.54
N TRP A 42 3.39 2.49 2.76
CA TRP A 42 2.98 1.11 2.45
C TRP A 42 3.08 0.16 3.65
N ALA A 43 4.01 0.37 4.58
CA ALA A 43 4.03 -0.38 5.83
C ALA A 43 2.78 -0.08 6.69
N ALA A 44 2.42 1.20 6.82
CA ALA A 44 1.20 1.62 7.52
C ALA A 44 -0.07 1.06 6.86
N MET A 45 -0.14 1.08 5.52
CA MET A 45 -1.21 0.46 4.75
C MET A 45 -1.34 -1.04 5.05
N ILE A 46 -0.23 -1.79 5.04
CA ILE A 46 -0.23 -3.24 5.35
C ILE A 46 -0.67 -3.51 6.79
N LEU A 47 -0.17 -2.73 7.75
CA LEU A 47 -0.55 -2.86 9.17
C LEU A 47 -2.02 -2.54 9.39
N GLY A 48 -2.54 -1.50 8.75
CA GLY A 48 -3.95 -1.14 8.83
C GLY A 48 -4.85 -2.19 8.17
N GLU A 49 -4.43 -2.78 7.05
CA GLU A 49 -5.18 -3.87 6.42
C GLU A 49 -5.22 -5.13 7.31
N LEU A 50 -4.13 -5.43 8.02
CA LEU A 50 -4.13 -6.50 9.01
C LEU A 50 -5.13 -6.23 10.14
N LEU A 51 -5.16 -5.00 10.64
CA LEU A 51 -6.11 -4.59 11.68
C LEU A 51 -7.55 -4.71 11.18
N HIS A 52 -7.84 -4.20 9.99
CA HIS A 52 -9.16 -4.35 9.35
C HIS A 52 -9.56 -5.82 9.23
N GLN A 53 -8.64 -6.70 8.82
CA GLN A 53 -8.91 -8.12 8.71
C GLN A 53 -9.25 -8.77 10.06
N ILE A 54 -8.55 -8.37 11.13
CA ILE A 54 -8.88 -8.83 12.48
C ILE A 54 -10.28 -8.35 12.88
N LEU A 55 -10.61 -7.09 12.63
CA LEU A 55 -11.94 -6.53 12.92
C LEU A 55 -13.03 -7.26 12.15
N GLN A 56 -12.82 -7.57 10.88
CA GLN A 56 -13.76 -8.38 10.09
C GLN A 56 -14.03 -9.75 10.72
N ILE A 57 -12.98 -10.49 11.11
CA ILE A 57 -13.13 -11.80 11.75
C ILE A 57 -13.86 -11.67 13.09
N VAL A 58 -13.53 -10.65 13.89
CA VAL A 58 -14.22 -10.38 15.16
C VAL A 58 -15.71 -10.09 14.93
N GLY A 59 -16.04 -9.29 13.92
CA GLY A 59 -17.43 -9.01 13.55
C GLY A 59 -18.20 -10.27 13.19
N ILE A 60 -17.60 -11.15 12.37
CA ILE A 60 -18.17 -12.45 11.99
C ILE A 60 -18.41 -13.36 13.20
N VAL A 61 -17.48 -13.38 14.15
CA VAL A 61 -17.59 -14.20 15.37
C VAL A 61 -18.69 -13.68 16.29
N ILE A 62 -18.86 -12.36 16.38
CA ILE A 62 -19.91 -11.72 17.20
C ILE A 62 -21.30 -11.95 16.58
N ASP A 63 -21.43 -11.77 15.27
CA ASP A 63 -22.69 -12.00 14.56
C ASP A 63 -22.48 -12.76 13.24
N PRO A 64 -22.64 -14.10 13.26
CA PRO A 64 -22.56 -14.91 12.06
C PRO A 64 -23.87 -14.93 11.25
N ALA A 65 -24.94 -14.25 11.68
CA ALA A 65 -26.24 -14.33 11.01
C ALA A 65 -26.20 -13.90 9.53
N PRO A 66 -25.52 -12.80 9.15
CA PRO A 66 -25.41 -12.40 7.74
C PRO A 66 -24.68 -13.46 6.88
N LEU A 67 -23.67 -14.13 7.44
CA LEU A 67 -22.94 -15.21 6.77
C LEU A 67 -23.78 -16.47 6.60
N ARG A 68 -24.61 -16.80 7.61
CA ARG A 68 -25.55 -17.92 7.51
C ARG A 68 -26.60 -17.67 6.44
N GLU A 69 -27.11 -16.46 6.32
CA GLU A 69 -28.08 -16.10 5.28
C GLU A 69 -27.44 -16.20 3.89
N ALA A 70 -26.27 -15.60 3.68
CA ALA A 70 -25.54 -15.70 2.42
C ALA A 70 -25.19 -17.16 2.05
N SER A 71 -24.80 -17.99 3.03
CA SER A 71 -24.51 -19.41 2.82
C SER A 71 -25.78 -20.21 2.47
N ARG A 72 -26.92 -19.89 3.10
CA ARG A 72 -28.22 -20.49 2.78
C ARG A 72 -28.68 -20.10 1.38
N GLU A 73 -28.50 -18.84 0.97
CA GLU A 73 -28.80 -18.39 -0.38
C GLU A 73 -27.94 -19.11 -1.42
N ALA A 74 -26.63 -19.25 -1.17
CA ALA A 74 -25.74 -20.01 -2.03
C ALA A 74 -26.12 -21.51 -2.11
N ALA A 75 -26.60 -22.09 -1.02
CA ALA A 75 -27.03 -23.49 -0.96
C ALA A 75 -28.42 -23.75 -1.56
N ARG A 76 -29.29 -22.74 -1.69
CA ARG A 76 -30.59 -22.87 -2.39
C ARG A 76 -30.44 -23.28 -3.86
N GLY A 77 -29.26 -23.09 -4.45
CA GLY A 77 -28.93 -23.56 -5.80
C GLY A 77 -28.42 -25.01 -5.88
N GLN A 78 -28.24 -25.71 -4.76
CA GLN A 78 -27.84 -27.12 -4.71
C GLN A 78 -29.05 -27.98 -4.30
N GLU A 79 -29.45 -28.90 -5.18
CA GLU A 79 -30.54 -29.85 -4.89
C GLU A 79 -30.12 -30.82 -3.78
N GLY A 80 -30.59 -30.56 -2.56
CA GLY A 80 -30.38 -31.40 -1.39
C GLY A 80 -30.34 -30.56 -0.12
N ALA A 81 -31.20 -30.89 0.85
CA ALA A 81 -31.13 -30.28 2.17
C ALA A 81 -29.82 -30.72 2.85
N LEU A 82 -28.77 -29.90 2.72
CA LEU A 82 -27.54 -30.08 3.47
C LEU A 82 -27.87 -30.05 4.96
N SER A 83 -27.35 -31.02 5.73
CA SER A 83 -27.54 -31.02 7.17
C SER A 83 -26.95 -29.75 7.79
N ASP A 84 -27.52 -29.29 8.91
CA ASP A 84 -27.05 -28.08 9.60
C ASP A 84 -25.56 -28.16 9.96
N SER A 85 -25.03 -29.36 10.22
CA SER A 85 -23.61 -29.59 10.48
C SER A 85 -22.74 -29.33 9.24
N VAL A 86 -23.18 -29.79 8.06
CA VAL A 86 -22.48 -29.54 6.79
C VAL A 86 -22.59 -28.07 6.40
N MET A 87 -23.74 -27.42 6.62
CA MET A 87 -23.94 -26.00 6.38
C MET A 87 -23.00 -25.13 7.23
N ASN A 88 -22.91 -25.42 8.53
CA ASN A 88 -22.02 -24.68 9.44
C ASN A 88 -20.53 -24.93 9.11
N ALA A 89 -20.16 -26.17 8.78
CA ALA A 89 -18.79 -26.49 8.36
C ALA A 89 -18.42 -25.76 7.06
N ALA A 90 -19.31 -25.74 6.07
CA ALA A 90 -19.11 -25.03 4.80
C ALA A 90 -18.97 -23.52 5.00
N MET A 91 -19.82 -22.92 5.84
CA MET A 91 -19.76 -21.51 6.20
C MET A 91 -18.40 -21.14 6.82
N TRP A 92 -17.98 -21.84 7.88
CA TRP A 92 -16.68 -21.57 8.53
C TRP A 92 -15.48 -21.89 7.65
N SER A 93 -15.58 -22.91 6.79
CA SER A 93 -14.54 -23.22 5.81
C SER A 93 -14.39 -22.10 4.79
N SER A 94 -15.50 -21.55 4.29
CA SER A 94 -15.50 -20.41 3.38
C SER A 94 -14.86 -19.18 4.02
N VAL A 95 -15.25 -18.85 5.26
CA VAL A 95 -14.64 -17.75 6.04
C VAL A 95 -13.13 -17.98 6.20
N ALA A 96 -12.72 -19.19 6.58
CA ALA A 96 -11.32 -19.53 6.77
C ALA A 96 -10.51 -19.42 5.46
N ILE A 97 -11.02 -19.96 4.36
CA ILE A 97 -10.35 -19.88 3.05
C ILE A 97 -10.22 -18.43 2.60
N MET A 98 -11.29 -17.63 2.73
CA MET A 98 -11.26 -16.22 2.37
C MET A 98 -10.24 -15.44 3.23
N ALA A 99 -10.20 -15.70 4.54
CA ALA A 99 -9.21 -15.10 5.43
C ALA A 99 -7.77 -15.51 5.06
N LEU A 100 -7.54 -16.78 4.72
CA LEU A 100 -6.23 -17.27 4.29
C LEU A 100 -5.77 -16.63 2.97
N ILE A 101 -6.69 -16.45 2.01
CA ILE A 101 -6.40 -15.76 0.75
C ILE A 101 -5.99 -14.31 1.01
N GLN A 102 -6.74 -13.59 1.86
CA GLN A 102 -6.40 -12.22 2.26
C GLN A 102 -5.03 -12.15 2.96
N LEU A 103 -4.73 -13.08 3.87
CA LEU A 103 -3.43 -13.15 4.53
C LEU A 103 -2.29 -13.46 3.54
N ALA A 104 -2.53 -14.33 2.55
CA ALA A 104 -1.55 -14.63 1.51
C ALA A 104 -1.24 -13.39 0.66
N ILE A 105 -2.26 -12.60 0.30
CA ILE A 105 -2.10 -11.32 -0.42
C ILE A 105 -1.30 -10.33 0.45
N LEU A 106 -1.60 -10.24 1.74
CA LEU A 106 -0.90 -9.35 2.66
C LEU A 106 0.57 -9.75 2.86
N ALA A 107 0.84 -11.06 2.96
CA ALA A 107 2.18 -11.62 3.01
C ALA A 107 2.96 -11.31 1.72
N MET A 108 2.30 -11.41 0.56
CA MET A 108 2.87 -11.01 -0.73
C MET A 108 3.24 -9.52 -0.76
N PHE A 109 2.40 -8.62 -0.23
CA PHE A 109 2.76 -7.20 -0.13
C PHE A 109 3.91 -6.95 0.82
N THR A 110 3.95 -7.65 1.95
CA THR A 110 5.07 -7.56 2.88
C THR A 110 6.37 -8.02 2.20
N ALA A 111 6.32 -9.11 1.43
CA ALA A 111 7.47 -9.59 0.65
C ALA A 111 7.89 -8.57 -0.44
N ALA A 112 6.93 -7.95 -1.13
CA ALA A 112 7.18 -6.90 -2.12
C ALA A 112 7.83 -5.66 -1.47
N LEU A 113 7.33 -5.23 -0.31
CA LEU A 113 7.87 -4.11 0.45
C LEU A 113 9.30 -4.39 0.92
N LEU A 114 9.56 -5.59 1.45
CA LEU A 114 10.89 -6.04 1.84
C LEU A 114 11.85 -6.15 0.64
N ALA A 115 11.36 -6.58 -0.52
CA ALA A 115 12.14 -6.64 -1.74
C ALA A 115 12.57 -5.24 -2.21
N LEU A 116 11.67 -4.25 -2.10
CA LEU A 116 11.97 -2.86 -2.42
C LEU A 116 12.91 -2.22 -1.40
N ASN A 117 12.71 -2.51 -0.11
CA ASN A 117 13.57 -2.05 0.98
C ASN A 117 15.01 -2.58 0.85
N LYS A 118 15.16 -3.84 0.41
CA LYS A 118 16.46 -4.52 0.21
C LYS A 118 16.99 -4.43 -1.21
N GLN A 119 16.35 -3.68 -2.11
CA GLN A 119 16.73 -3.55 -3.53
C GLN A 119 17.00 -4.91 -4.20
N LYS A 120 16.08 -5.88 -4.04
CA LYS A 120 16.20 -7.17 -4.72
C LYS A 120 16.03 -6.99 -6.25
N ARG A 121 16.47 -7.98 -7.04
CA ARG A 121 16.37 -7.97 -8.52
C ARG A 121 14.96 -7.74 -9.08
N TRP A 122 13.93 -8.06 -8.30
CA TRP A 122 12.52 -7.88 -8.66
C TRP A 122 11.86 -6.65 -8.01
N ALA A 123 12.63 -5.76 -7.37
CA ALA A 123 12.15 -4.53 -6.74
C ALA A 123 11.34 -3.61 -7.68
N PRO A 124 11.67 -3.46 -8.98
CA PRO A 124 10.84 -2.67 -9.89
C PRO A 124 9.43 -3.27 -10.07
N ASN A 125 9.33 -4.60 -10.14
CA ASN A 125 8.04 -5.29 -10.26
C ASN A 125 7.27 -5.20 -8.94
N ALA A 126 7.95 -5.36 -7.80
CA ALA A 126 7.36 -5.17 -6.48
C ALA A 126 6.76 -3.77 -6.30
N ARG A 127 7.47 -2.73 -6.76
CA ARG A 127 6.99 -1.35 -6.74
C ARG A 127 5.73 -1.17 -7.58
N ARG A 128 5.69 -1.69 -8.81
CA ARG A 128 4.50 -1.64 -9.68
C ARG A 128 3.31 -2.37 -9.05
N LEU A 129 3.55 -3.56 -8.50
CA LEU A 129 2.54 -4.34 -7.78
C LEU A 129 1.94 -3.51 -6.64
N LEU A 130 2.78 -2.94 -5.77
CA LEU A 130 2.34 -2.11 -4.65
C LEU A 130 1.62 -0.84 -5.09
N GLN A 131 1.97 -0.26 -6.25
CA GLN A 131 1.24 0.88 -6.81
C GLN A 131 -0.17 0.50 -7.25
N ILE A 132 -0.31 -0.57 -8.04
CA ILE A 132 -1.61 -1.06 -8.52
C ILE A 132 -2.51 -1.38 -7.32
N PHE A 133 -1.96 -2.08 -6.32
CA PHE A 133 -2.73 -2.45 -5.15
C PHE A 133 -3.00 -1.27 -4.22
N GLY A 134 -2.12 -0.28 -4.12
CA GLY A 134 -2.40 0.98 -3.41
C GLY A 134 -3.62 1.71 -3.98
N ILE A 135 -3.75 1.74 -5.31
CA ILE A 135 -4.94 2.29 -5.98
C ILE A 135 -6.18 1.43 -5.69
N PHE A 136 -6.05 0.10 -5.78
CA PHE A 136 -7.13 -0.82 -5.44
C PHE A 136 -7.64 -0.63 -4.02
N PHE A 137 -6.76 -0.45 -3.02
CA PHE A 137 -7.16 -0.16 -1.64
C PHE A 137 -7.90 1.17 -1.52
N GLY A 138 -7.49 2.20 -2.28
CA GLY A 138 -8.22 3.46 -2.36
C GLY A 138 -9.65 3.29 -2.90
N ILE A 139 -9.80 2.56 -4.00
CA ILE A 139 -11.12 2.23 -4.57
C ILE A 139 -11.95 1.40 -3.58
N ARG A 140 -11.33 0.43 -2.91
CA ARG A 140 -12.00 -0.42 -1.93
C ARG A 140 -12.54 0.37 -0.75
N ALA A 141 -11.75 1.29 -0.20
CA ALA A 141 -12.20 2.15 0.88
C ALA A 141 -13.37 3.04 0.43
N LEU A 142 -13.39 3.49 -0.83
CA LEU A 142 -14.53 4.22 -1.38
C LEU A 142 -15.80 3.32 -1.46
N ALA A 143 -15.64 2.06 -1.87
CA ALA A 143 -16.74 1.11 -1.94
C ALA A 143 -17.35 0.81 -0.56
N LEU A 144 -16.60 0.93 0.53
CA LEU A 144 -17.10 0.78 1.90
C LEU A 144 -18.21 1.80 2.21
N PHE A 145 -18.14 3.01 1.66
CA PHE A 145 -19.20 4.01 1.83
C PHE A 145 -20.49 3.69 1.07
N MET A 146 -20.45 2.71 0.16
CA MET A 146 -21.62 2.23 -0.58
C MET A 146 -22.30 1.03 0.09
N THR A 147 -21.73 0.47 1.15
CA THR A 147 -22.30 -0.66 1.88
C THR A 147 -23.03 -0.18 3.14
N HIS A 148 -24.14 -0.86 3.47
CA HIS A 148 -24.88 -0.60 4.70
C HIS A 148 -24.58 -1.68 5.75
N PRO A 149 -24.46 -1.33 7.04
CA PRO A 149 -24.36 -2.31 8.12
C PRO A 149 -25.60 -3.21 8.13
N THR A 150 -25.39 -4.52 8.07
CA THR A 150 -26.47 -5.51 8.05
C THR A 150 -26.74 -6.15 9.42
N SER A 151 -25.86 -5.95 10.40
CA SER A 151 -26.01 -6.50 11.75
C SER A 151 -26.59 -5.49 12.73
N THR A 152 -27.53 -5.93 13.57
CA THR A 152 -28.04 -5.18 14.73
C THR A 152 -27.31 -5.54 16.02
N ALA A 153 -26.51 -6.60 16.03
CA ALA A 153 -25.77 -7.08 17.20
C ALA A 153 -24.40 -6.40 17.37
N ILE A 154 -23.81 -5.89 16.28
CA ILE A 154 -22.53 -5.19 16.31
C ILE A 154 -22.77 -3.70 16.59
N PRO A 155 -22.12 -3.12 17.63
CA PRO A 155 -22.27 -1.69 17.94
C PRO A 155 -21.86 -0.80 16.76
N MET A 156 -22.61 0.28 16.51
CA MET A 156 -22.29 1.24 15.43
C MET A 156 -20.87 1.82 15.54
N ALA A 157 -20.36 1.96 16.77
CA ALA A 157 -18.99 2.41 17.01
C ALA A 157 -17.93 1.48 16.41
N PHE A 158 -18.21 0.17 16.31
CA PHE A 158 -17.32 -0.82 15.71
C PHE A 158 -17.17 -0.58 14.20
N TYR A 159 -18.28 -0.40 13.50
CA TYR A 159 -18.29 -0.04 12.08
C TYR A 159 -17.62 1.31 11.81
N GLY A 160 -17.87 2.30 12.68
CA GLY A 160 -17.22 3.61 12.58
C GLY A 160 -15.71 3.52 12.76
N PHE A 161 -15.23 2.76 13.74
CA PHE A 161 -13.80 2.54 13.97
C PHE A 161 -13.15 1.82 12.78
N ASP A 162 -13.77 0.76 12.29
CA ASP A 162 -13.28 0.02 11.12
C ASP A 162 -13.22 0.90 9.85
N GLY A 163 -14.23 1.75 9.64
CA GLY A 163 -14.25 2.73 8.57
C GLY A 163 -13.09 3.73 8.68
N VAL A 164 -12.78 4.23 9.88
CA VAL A 164 -11.61 5.11 10.11
C VAL A 164 -10.31 4.40 9.76
N VAL A 165 -10.14 3.13 10.15
CA VAL A 165 -8.97 2.33 9.79
C VAL A 165 -8.84 2.22 8.26
N GLN A 166 -9.93 1.93 7.55
CA GLN A 166 -9.94 1.85 6.08
C GLN A 166 -9.59 3.18 5.39
N ILE A 167 -10.07 4.31 5.91
CA ILE A 167 -9.69 5.64 5.38
C ILE A 167 -8.19 5.87 5.55
N LEU A 168 -7.63 5.55 6.72
CA LEU A 168 -6.19 5.69 6.97
C LEU A 168 -5.37 4.78 6.03
N VAL A 169 -5.82 3.55 5.81
CA VAL A 169 -5.21 2.61 4.85
C VAL A 169 -5.25 3.18 3.43
N ALA A 170 -6.37 3.75 3.00
CA ALA A 170 -6.52 4.35 1.67
C ALA A 170 -5.60 5.55 1.47
N VAL A 171 -5.55 6.45 2.46
CA VAL A 171 -4.65 7.62 2.43
C VAL A 171 -3.19 7.16 2.40
N ALA A 172 -2.81 6.18 3.25
CA ALA A 172 -1.47 5.62 3.25
C ALA A 172 -1.13 4.94 1.91
N GLY A 173 -2.06 4.20 1.32
CA GLY A 173 -1.91 3.62 -0.02
C GLY A 173 -1.70 4.68 -1.10
N GLY A 174 -2.52 5.73 -1.11
CA GLY A 174 -2.43 6.85 -2.04
C GLY A 174 -1.12 7.64 -1.92
N LEU A 175 -0.71 7.98 -0.70
CA LEU A 175 0.58 8.63 -0.44
C LEU A 175 1.74 7.71 -0.84
N GLY A 176 1.65 6.41 -0.57
CA GLY A 176 2.64 5.44 -1.02
C GLY A 176 2.77 5.39 -2.54
N VAL A 177 1.65 5.43 -3.28
CA VAL A 177 1.64 5.52 -4.76
C VAL A 177 2.28 6.82 -5.25
N PHE A 178 1.96 7.95 -4.59
CA PHE A 178 2.52 9.26 -4.91
C PHE A 178 4.05 9.26 -4.74
N TYR A 179 4.56 8.89 -3.56
CA TYR A 179 6.00 8.81 -3.31
C TYR A 179 6.69 7.75 -4.17
N ALA A 180 6.01 6.64 -4.47
CA ALA A 180 6.52 5.65 -5.40
C ALA A 180 6.72 6.21 -6.80
N SER A 181 5.93 7.20 -7.24
CA SER A 181 6.04 7.78 -8.58
C SER A 181 7.19 8.76 -8.74
N GLN A 182 7.85 9.16 -7.66
CA GLN A 182 8.99 10.07 -7.69
C GLN A 182 10.24 9.42 -8.31
N ARG A 183 11.08 10.24 -8.95
CA ARG A 183 12.30 9.79 -9.64
C ARG A 183 13.25 9.02 -8.72
N GLU A 184 13.41 9.48 -7.49
CA GLU A 184 14.24 8.82 -6.46
C GLU A 184 13.77 7.40 -6.17
N SER A 185 12.46 7.19 -6.04
CA SER A 185 11.85 5.88 -5.79
C SER A 185 11.98 4.93 -6.97
N ILE A 186 11.91 5.46 -8.20
CA ILE A 186 12.18 4.69 -9.43
C ILE A 186 13.63 4.20 -9.43
N GLN A 187 14.57 5.13 -9.28
CA GLN A 187 16.00 4.84 -9.30
C GLN A 187 16.40 3.88 -8.19
N TRP A 188 15.83 4.04 -6.99
CA TRP A 188 16.04 3.13 -5.88
C TRP A 188 15.59 1.70 -6.18
N ALA A 189 14.43 1.53 -6.82
CA ALA A 189 13.93 0.21 -7.21
C ALA A 189 14.82 -0.43 -8.31
N GLU A 190 15.31 0.38 -9.24
CA GLU A 190 16.17 -0.07 -10.35
C GLU A 190 17.60 -0.35 -9.92
N ALA A 191 18.09 0.27 -8.84
CA ALA A 191 19.41 0.06 -8.27
C ALA A 191 19.72 -1.43 -8.02
N GLY A 192 18.70 -2.21 -7.65
CA GLY A 192 18.79 -3.66 -7.40
C GLY A 192 18.92 -4.55 -8.63
N VAL A 193 18.77 -4.00 -9.84
CA VAL A 193 18.83 -4.76 -11.10
C VAL A 193 20.27 -4.70 -11.66
N PRO A 194 20.90 -5.85 -11.99
CA PRO A 194 22.23 -5.89 -12.61
C PRO A 194 22.27 -5.10 -13.93
N PRO A 195 23.40 -4.45 -14.29
CA PRO A 195 23.52 -3.61 -15.48
C PRO A 195 23.09 -4.31 -16.78
N GLU A 196 23.47 -5.57 -16.95
CA GLU A 196 23.14 -6.41 -18.12
C GLU A 196 21.61 -6.62 -18.30
N GLN A 197 20.85 -6.58 -17.19
CA GLN A 197 19.39 -6.72 -17.22
C GLN A 197 18.67 -5.37 -17.32
N ARG A 198 19.38 -4.24 -17.13
CA ARG A 198 18.82 -2.90 -17.36
C ARG A 198 18.80 -2.58 -18.85
N ASP A 199 19.87 -2.93 -19.56
CA ASP A 199 20.00 -2.70 -21.00
C ASP A 199 18.89 -3.42 -21.80
N LYS A 200 18.55 -4.65 -21.40
CA LYS A 200 17.45 -5.44 -21.98
C LYS A 200 16.04 -4.88 -21.70
N ARG A 201 15.86 -3.97 -20.74
CA ARG A 201 14.54 -3.37 -20.44
C ARG A 201 14.23 -2.11 -21.28
N GLY A 202 15.18 -1.69 -22.11
CA GLY A 202 15.09 -0.45 -22.91
C GLY A 202 15.17 0.81 -22.04
N PRO A 203 15.41 1.99 -22.64
CA PRO A 203 15.40 3.24 -21.90
C PRO A 203 14.02 3.45 -21.29
N GLY A 204 13.95 3.55 -19.96
CA GLY A 204 12.73 3.91 -19.26
C GLY A 204 12.17 5.25 -19.77
N PRO A 205 10.88 5.53 -19.58
CA PRO A 205 10.16 6.66 -20.20
C PRO A 205 10.62 8.06 -19.73
N LEU A 206 11.77 8.19 -19.08
CA LEU A 206 12.33 9.45 -18.61
C LEU A 206 13.69 9.79 -19.26
N GLY A 207 14.12 9.04 -20.28
CA GLY A 207 15.28 9.35 -21.12
C GLY A 207 14.99 10.35 -22.25
N GLY A 208 14.02 11.24 -22.07
CA GLY A 208 13.67 12.28 -23.03
C GLY A 208 14.18 13.64 -22.54
N LYS A 209 15.31 14.06 -23.15
CA LYS A 209 15.86 15.42 -23.31
C LYS A 209 15.64 16.43 -22.19
#